data_AF-A0A5E3XPB3-F1
#
_entry.id   AF-A0A5E3XPB3-F1
#
_cell.length_a   1.000
_cell.length_b   1.000
_cell.length_c   1.000
_cell.angle_alpha   90.00
_cell.angle_beta   90.00
_cell.angle_gamma   90.00
#
_symmetry.space_group_name_H-M   'P 1'
#
loop_
_entity.id
_entity.type
_entity.pdbx_description
1 polymer ?
#
loop_
_entity_poly.entity_id
_entity_poly.type
_entity_poly.pdbx_seq_one_letter_code
_entity_poly.pdbx_strand_id
1 'polypeptide(L)'
;MASRAADEQGGSGSDFELDSETSIPGTPNSSELPTRHTINLDLGDHRLGPAKRLEPSARQANAETAHITRVRERVITPPSSPKAASSLPPSAQTRAPPFQPPPAPVTLPPKGPTPPVSTTAPRRKKKPNMGFQGEPFTGERGDDPVDFWRRFDQWSLDSEWDDAKTLRAFKSCLKSGSKANDWFLECETNSTITNASSLESQFNTKYPALEKAKKTADDLAADLMALRLKEADLGRTVKVGGVEMWAHRAYATEAIELAKEAGISSTTASITIIRDNLPKAIRRLVKSKHVSLEAFFTAINALDPDTVKEEAEFVREIQEEAEKSADARVQMLMANMSLGSNESGARSRQGARTTQSAPASNSNTPRAPQSNPPVTQSRPAGTPPARNGPLPPPTAEQRARLEQAATVVPPNRTPQAMAKYEADMAAFTARFGSRPYITYDTPVPLRPGGPMLAYSECFNCGNINHYGADCPHRLNAAHPDRLPGPESRWRALVGTVLKNVNRPRRGNANSGADILFTGQDDGGFNGWANTPGYEMLEQGNASGSA
;
A
#
# COMPACT_ATOMS: atom_id res chain seq x y z
N MET A 1 -43.88 -64.93 -22.96
CA MET A 1 -44.15 -66.26 -23.53
C MET A 1 -43.90 -66.18 -25.03
N ALA A 2 -42.96 -67.01 -25.53
CA ALA A 2 -42.76 -67.57 -26.88
C ALA A 2 -43.45 -66.88 -28.09
N SER A 3 -42.88 -66.72 -29.28
CA SER A 3 -41.63 -67.09 -29.95
C SER A 3 -41.76 -66.55 -31.39
N ARG A 4 -40.67 -66.13 -32.05
CA ARG A 4 -40.20 -66.63 -33.37
C ARG A 4 -39.33 -65.62 -34.11
N ALA A 5 -38.25 -66.18 -34.63
CA ALA A 5 -37.26 -65.62 -35.53
C ALA A 5 -37.57 -65.95 -37.01
N ALA A 6 -37.04 -65.14 -37.91
CA ALA A 6 -36.48 -65.44 -39.25
C ALA A 6 -35.86 -64.11 -39.75
N ASP A 7 -34.57 -63.92 -40.03
CA ASP A 7 -33.58 -64.61 -40.89
C ASP A 7 -33.60 -64.12 -42.36
N GLU A 8 -32.43 -64.20 -43.02
CA GLU A 8 -31.95 -63.64 -44.32
C GLU A 8 -31.11 -62.33 -44.18
N GLN A 9 -29.78 -62.29 -44.27
CA GLN A 9 -28.72 -62.82 -45.17
C GLN A 9 -28.38 -61.97 -46.41
N GLY A 10 -27.06 -61.71 -46.56
CA GLY A 10 -26.35 -61.34 -47.81
C GLY A 10 -26.02 -59.84 -47.94
N GLY A 11 -24.80 -59.37 -48.21
CA GLY A 11 -23.52 -59.99 -48.57
C GLY A 11 -22.58 -58.92 -49.18
N SER A 12 -21.28 -59.26 -49.31
CA SER A 12 -20.16 -58.51 -49.92
C SER A 12 -19.62 -57.29 -49.13
N GLY A 13 -18.36 -57.20 -48.71
CA GLY A 13 -17.15 -57.96 -49.06
C GLY A 13 -16.41 -57.32 -50.23
N SER A 14 -15.51 -56.37 -49.94
CA SER A 14 -14.37 -56.07 -50.80
C SER A 14 -13.25 -55.44 -49.97
N ASP A 15 -12.15 -56.17 -49.94
CA ASP A 15 -10.83 -55.83 -49.44
C ASP A 15 -10.29 -54.51 -50.00
N PHE A 16 -9.48 -53.81 -49.21
CA PHE A 16 -8.41 -53.00 -49.78
C PHE A 16 -7.15 -53.11 -48.91
N GLU A 17 -6.14 -53.69 -49.55
CA GLU A 17 -4.81 -54.00 -49.06
C GLU A 17 -3.98 -52.79 -48.64
N LEU A 18 -3.08 -53.10 -47.72
CA LEU A 18 -1.94 -52.34 -47.28
C LEU A 18 -0.82 -52.32 -48.33
N ASP A 19 0.06 -51.34 -48.12
CA ASP A 19 1.46 -51.23 -48.56
C ASP A 19 1.73 -50.80 -50.00
N SER A 20 2.36 -49.62 -50.12
CA SER A 20 3.70 -49.48 -50.74
C SER A 20 4.20 -48.04 -50.67
N GLU A 21 5.27 -47.87 -49.89
CA GLU A 21 6.49 -47.10 -50.20
C GLU A 21 6.39 -45.83 -51.07
N THR A 22 6.82 -44.70 -50.48
CA THR A 22 7.57 -43.69 -51.25
C THR A 22 8.69 -43.12 -50.38
N SER A 23 9.88 -43.66 -50.57
CA SER A 23 11.18 -43.05 -50.26
C SER A 23 11.43 -41.86 -51.17
N ILE A 24 11.88 -40.70 -50.66
CA ILE A 24 12.98 -39.88 -51.22
C ILE A 24 13.55 -38.96 -50.07
N PRO A 25 14.72 -38.29 -50.18
CA PRO A 25 15.99 -38.78 -49.65
C PRO A 25 16.74 -37.76 -48.73
N GLY A 26 17.79 -38.27 -48.07
CA GLY A 26 19.10 -37.61 -48.03
C GLY A 26 19.26 -36.32 -47.21
N THR A 27 19.61 -36.49 -45.94
CA THR A 27 20.38 -35.49 -45.18
C THR A 27 21.83 -35.44 -45.67
N PRO A 28 22.37 -34.27 -46.07
CA PRO A 28 23.80 -34.08 -46.07
C PRO A 28 24.27 -33.51 -44.74
N ASN A 29 25.29 -34.19 -44.22
CA ASN A 29 26.23 -33.73 -43.24
C ASN A 29 26.94 -32.46 -43.75
N SER A 30 27.02 -31.40 -42.95
CA SER A 30 28.12 -30.42 -42.92
C SER A 30 27.85 -29.33 -41.88
N SER A 31 28.61 -29.41 -40.80
CA SER A 31 29.40 -28.30 -40.26
C SER A 31 29.34 -26.99 -41.05
N GLU A 32 28.83 -25.92 -40.44
CA GLU A 32 29.44 -24.58 -40.45
C GLU A 32 28.71 -23.63 -39.48
N LEU A 33 29.50 -23.02 -38.60
CA LEU A 33 29.10 -22.00 -37.64
C LEU A 33 28.78 -20.68 -38.38
N PRO A 34 27.68 -19.97 -38.05
CA PRO A 34 27.57 -18.59 -38.44
C PRO A 34 28.41 -17.70 -37.52
N THR A 35 29.51 -17.23 -38.09
CA THR A 35 30.37 -16.15 -37.63
C THR A 35 29.54 -14.98 -37.09
N ARG A 36 29.68 -14.70 -35.79
CA ARG A 36 29.23 -13.44 -35.19
C ARG A 36 29.94 -12.29 -35.91
N HIS A 37 29.17 -11.37 -36.48
CA HIS A 37 29.66 -10.05 -36.84
C HIS A 37 30.14 -9.33 -35.58
N THR A 38 31.46 -9.28 -35.42
CA THR A 38 32.15 -8.38 -34.51
C THR A 38 31.97 -6.96 -35.03
N ILE A 39 31.10 -6.18 -34.38
CA ILE A 39 31.10 -4.74 -34.55
C ILE A 39 32.35 -4.23 -33.83
N ASN A 40 33.38 -3.88 -34.62
CA ASN A 40 34.51 -3.10 -34.16
C ASN A 40 34.01 -1.72 -33.74
N LEU A 41 33.83 -1.50 -32.44
CA LEU A 41 33.86 -0.16 -31.88
C LEU A 41 35.31 0.16 -31.53
N ASP A 42 35.87 0.96 -32.43
CA ASP A 42 37.13 1.68 -32.35
C ASP A 42 37.25 2.41 -31.00
N LEU A 43 38.01 1.83 -30.07
CA LEU A 43 38.45 2.51 -28.85
C LEU A 43 39.68 3.35 -29.21
N GLY A 44 39.41 4.61 -29.57
CA GLY A 44 40.43 5.63 -29.72
C GLY A 44 41.24 5.81 -28.43
N ASP A 45 42.55 5.63 -28.57
CA ASP A 45 43.60 5.98 -27.62
C ASP A 45 43.54 7.47 -27.24
N HIS A 46 42.97 7.77 -26.07
CA HIS A 46 43.23 9.03 -25.39
C HIS A 46 44.32 8.84 -24.34
N ARG A 47 45.55 9.19 -24.75
CA ARG A 47 46.70 9.48 -23.88
C ARG A 47 46.30 10.41 -22.74
N LEU A 48 46.25 9.88 -21.51
CA LEU A 48 46.28 10.68 -20.29
C LEU A 48 47.74 10.92 -19.89
N GLY A 49 48.13 12.20 -19.87
CA GLY A 49 49.44 12.66 -19.41
C GLY A 49 49.62 12.53 -17.88
N PRO A 50 50.85 12.65 -17.39
CA PRO A 50 51.18 12.36 -15.99
C PRO A 50 50.68 13.45 -15.02
N ALA A 51 49.96 13.01 -13.99
CA ALA A 51 49.52 13.85 -12.88
C ALA A 51 50.71 14.30 -12.03
N LYS A 52 50.81 15.62 -11.84
CA LYS A 52 51.77 16.24 -10.94
C LYS A 52 51.38 15.96 -9.49
N ARG A 53 52.32 15.35 -8.78
CA ARG A 53 52.37 15.18 -7.32
C ARG A 53 52.45 16.56 -6.66
N LEU A 54 51.46 16.91 -5.83
CA LEU A 54 51.53 18.05 -4.92
C LEU A 54 51.54 17.52 -3.48
N GLU A 55 52.66 17.76 -2.82
CA GLU A 55 52.90 17.59 -1.38
C GLU A 55 52.05 18.60 -0.57
N PRO A 56 51.54 18.26 0.62
CA PRO A 56 51.06 19.26 1.56
C PRO A 56 52.17 19.71 2.52
N SER A 57 52.49 21.01 2.43
CA SER A 57 53.38 21.75 3.32
C SER A 57 52.72 22.02 4.68
N ALA A 58 53.55 21.98 5.72
CA ALA A 58 53.20 22.21 7.11
C ALA A 58 53.33 23.69 7.55
N ARG A 59 52.66 24.00 8.67
CA ARG A 59 52.74 25.22 9.54
C ARG A 59 51.95 26.44 9.01
N GLN A 60 51.26 27.25 9.81
CA GLN A 60 51.45 27.62 11.21
C GLN A 60 50.19 28.32 11.79
N ALA A 61 50.10 28.27 13.12
CA ALA A 61 49.19 28.90 14.10
C ALA A 61 48.52 30.25 13.76
N ASN A 62 47.28 30.45 14.25
CA ASN A 62 47.00 31.43 15.29
C ASN A 62 45.65 31.20 16.00
N ALA A 63 45.64 31.57 17.28
CA ALA A 63 44.61 31.43 18.30
C ALA A 63 43.48 32.46 18.15
N GLU A 64 42.26 32.16 18.66
CA GLU A 64 41.64 32.84 19.82
C GLU A 64 40.18 32.37 20.07
N THR A 65 39.86 32.17 21.36
CA THR A 65 38.52 32.34 22.02
C THR A 65 37.43 31.28 21.75
N ALA A 66 37.24 30.26 22.60
CA ALA A 66 36.44 30.22 23.86
C ALA A 66 34.95 30.58 23.64
N HIS A 67 33.90 29.89 24.11
CA HIS A 67 33.62 29.11 25.31
C HIS A 67 32.31 28.30 25.07
N ILE A 68 32.19 27.09 25.62
CA ILE A 68 31.07 26.56 26.43
C ILE A 68 31.21 25.03 26.47
N THR A 69 31.68 24.55 27.62
CA THR A 69 31.76 23.14 27.99
C THR A 69 30.93 22.97 29.26
N ARG A 70 29.94 22.08 29.27
CA ARG A 70 29.46 21.41 30.49
C ARG A 70 28.73 20.10 30.14
N VAL A 71 29.42 18.97 30.26
CA VAL A 71 29.35 17.99 31.38
C VAL A 71 28.14 17.04 31.30
N ARG A 72 28.39 15.77 30.95
CA ARG A 72 28.27 14.62 31.88
C ARG A 72 28.69 13.32 31.18
N GLU A 73 29.82 12.76 31.58
CA GLU A 73 30.25 11.41 31.23
C GLU A 73 30.47 10.65 32.56
N ARG A 74 29.68 9.61 32.82
CA ARG A 74 29.86 8.70 33.95
C ARG A 74 30.69 7.52 33.47
N VAL A 75 31.96 7.50 33.87
CA VAL A 75 32.83 6.32 33.78
C VAL A 75 32.73 5.56 35.10
N ILE A 76 32.26 4.32 35.05
CA ILE A 76 32.32 3.35 36.15
C ILE A 76 33.54 2.46 35.90
N THR A 77 34.49 2.47 36.84
CA THR A 77 35.61 1.54 36.91
C THR A 77 35.21 0.26 37.69
N PRO A 78 35.79 -0.92 37.37
CA PRO A 78 35.64 -2.13 38.17
C PRO A 78 36.86 -2.34 39.10
N PRO A 79 36.69 -2.99 40.27
CA PRO A 79 37.82 -3.54 41.00
C PRO A 79 37.92 -5.07 40.90
N SER A 80 39.18 -5.50 40.96
CA SER A 80 39.74 -6.82 40.71
C SER A 80 39.45 -7.87 41.80
N SER A 81 39.48 -9.14 41.40
CA SER A 81 39.56 -10.34 42.25
C SER A 81 40.87 -10.43 43.05
N PRO A 82 40.88 -11.27 44.11
CA PRO A 82 41.89 -12.34 44.14
C PRO A 82 41.37 -13.74 44.56
N LYS A 83 42.06 -14.75 44.00
CA LYS A 83 42.19 -16.18 44.38
C LYS A 83 42.78 -16.33 45.81
N ALA A 84 42.73 -17.43 46.57
CA ALA A 84 42.17 -18.79 46.52
C ALA A 84 42.41 -19.47 47.89
N ALA A 85 41.79 -20.65 48.06
CA ALA A 85 42.24 -21.84 48.84
C ALA A 85 41.55 -22.19 50.18
N SER A 86 40.98 -23.41 50.16
CA SER A 86 41.12 -24.49 51.14
C SER A 86 39.99 -24.83 52.14
N SER A 87 39.54 -26.09 52.01
CA SER A 87 39.20 -27.08 53.06
C SER A 87 37.74 -27.23 53.56
N LEU A 88 37.19 -28.43 53.28
CA LEU A 88 36.05 -29.13 53.94
C LEU A 88 36.49 -29.76 55.30
N PRO A 89 35.65 -30.53 56.05
CA PRO A 89 34.30 -30.35 56.68
C PRO A 89 34.39 -30.75 58.19
N PRO A 90 33.38 -31.29 58.96
CA PRO A 90 31.92 -31.45 58.81
C PRO A 90 31.04 -31.09 60.07
N SER A 91 29.72 -31.35 59.94
CA SER A 91 28.72 -31.68 60.99
C SER A 91 28.08 -30.57 61.82
N ALA A 92 26.75 -30.39 61.69
CA ALA A 92 25.75 -30.95 62.62
C ALA A 92 24.37 -30.29 62.46
N GLN A 93 23.35 -31.08 62.74
CA GLN A 93 21.91 -30.80 62.67
C GLN A 93 21.47 -29.64 63.56
N THR A 94 20.44 -28.89 63.15
CA THR A 94 19.29 -28.57 64.02
C THR A 94 18.06 -28.29 63.15
N ARG A 95 16.94 -28.81 63.61
CA ARG A 95 15.64 -29.00 62.95
C ARG A 95 14.61 -28.05 63.60
N ALA A 96 13.52 -27.80 62.87
CA ALA A 96 12.19 -27.30 63.30
C ALA A 96 11.88 -25.81 63.06
N PRO A 97 10.58 -25.39 63.02
CA PRO A 97 9.40 -26.00 62.37
C PRO A 97 8.56 -24.96 61.55
N PRO A 98 7.50 -25.39 60.83
CA PRO A 98 6.69 -24.52 59.96
C PRO A 98 5.64 -23.67 60.71
N PHE A 99 5.46 -22.44 60.24
CA PHE A 99 4.41 -21.51 60.67
C PHE A 99 3.01 -21.99 60.22
N GLN A 100 2.08 -22.10 61.18
CA GLN A 100 0.63 -22.22 60.95
C GLN A 100 -0.04 -20.84 61.06
N PRO A 101 -1.03 -20.51 60.22
CA PRO A 101 -1.91 -19.36 60.44
C PRO A 101 -3.10 -19.69 61.37
N PRO A 102 -3.67 -18.68 62.05
CA PRO A 102 -4.64 -18.83 63.15
C PRO A 102 -6.09 -19.15 62.71
N PRO A 103 -6.91 -19.70 63.63
CA PRO A 103 -8.25 -20.21 63.36
C PRO A 103 -9.36 -19.16 63.27
N ALA A 104 -10.40 -19.48 62.50
CA ALA A 104 -11.64 -18.72 62.37
C ALA A 104 -12.51 -18.78 63.64
N PRO A 105 -13.28 -17.71 63.95
CA PRO A 105 -14.27 -17.74 65.04
C PRO A 105 -15.55 -18.46 64.62
N VAL A 106 -15.95 -19.43 65.45
CA VAL A 106 -17.25 -20.10 65.45
C VAL A 106 -18.26 -19.21 66.17
N THR A 107 -19.44 -19.00 65.58
CA THR A 107 -20.63 -18.55 66.31
C THR A 107 -21.85 -19.32 65.83
N LEU A 108 -22.55 -19.93 66.78
CA LEU A 108 -23.74 -20.79 66.64
C LEU A 108 -25.05 -19.96 66.57
N PRO A 109 -26.22 -20.57 66.27
CA PRO A 109 -27.28 -20.01 65.43
C PRO A 109 -28.44 -19.38 66.21
N PRO A 110 -29.42 -18.77 65.49
CA PRO A 110 -30.79 -19.17 65.78
C PRO A 110 -31.71 -19.33 64.56
N LYS A 111 -32.60 -20.32 64.69
CA LYS A 111 -34.00 -20.44 64.22
C LYS A 111 -34.33 -20.12 62.76
N GLY A 112 -34.71 -21.18 62.04
CA GLY A 112 -35.30 -21.10 60.71
C GLY A 112 -36.67 -20.41 60.65
N PRO A 113 -37.10 -20.15 59.41
CA PRO A 113 -38.38 -20.71 58.97
C PRO A 113 -38.23 -21.45 57.62
N THR A 114 -38.88 -22.61 57.54
CA THR A 114 -39.46 -23.29 56.36
C THR A 114 -38.66 -23.42 55.04
N PRO A 115 -38.48 -24.65 54.52
CA PRO A 115 -37.79 -24.86 53.25
C PRO A 115 -38.66 -24.39 52.06
N PRO A 116 -38.14 -23.58 51.13
CA PRO A 116 -38.70 -23.54 49.79
C PRO A 116 -38.39 -24.89 49.13
N VAL A 117 -39.41 -25.51 48.56
CA VAL A 117 -39.31 -26.69 47.70
C VAL A 117 -38.37 -26.35 46.54
N SER A 118 -37.08 -26.65 46.72
CA SER A 118 -36.11 -26.75 45.62
C SER A 118 -36.51 -27.95 44.80
N THR A 119 -37.37 -27.70 43.82
CA THR A 119 -37.54 -28.57 42.66
C THR A 119 -36.21 -28.56 41.95
N THR A 120 -35.35 -29.53 42.29
CA THR A 120 -34.14 -29.86 41.53
C THR A 120 -34.61 -30.39 40.18
N ALA A 121 -34.95 -29.47 39.28
CA ALA A 121 -35.20 -29.80 37.89
C ALA A 121 -33.97 -30.54 37.38
N PRO A 122 -34.11 -31.73 36.75
CA PRO A 122 -32.98 -32.46 36.23
C PRO A 122 -32.21 -31.51 35.31
N ARG A 123 -30.92 -31.30 35.62
CA ARG A 123 -29.97 -30.62 34.73
C ARG A 123 -30.18 -31.22 33.34
N ARG A 124 -30.90 -30.51 32.48
CA ARG A 124 -31.01 -30.85 31.07
C ARG A 124 -29.57 -30.89 30.58
N LYS A 125 -29.04 -32.09 30.38
CA LYS A 125 -27.84 -32.30 29.59
C LYS A 125 -28.13 -31.53 28.30
N LYS A 126 -27.50 -30.37 28.11
CA LYS A 126 -27.55 -29.67 26.83
C LYS A 126 -27.09 -30.72 25.85
N LYS A 127 -28.00 -31.19 25.00
CA LYS A 127 -27.61 -32.06 23.89
C LYS A 127 -26.50 -31.29 23.19
N PRO A 128 -25.28 -31.84 23.06
CA PRO A 128 -24.25 -31.17 22.30
C PRO A 128 -24.85 -30.80 20.95
N ASN A 129 -24.59 -29.58 20.49
CA ASN A 129 -25.03 -29.11 19.19
C ASN A 129 -24.20 -29.89 18.14
N MET A 130 -24.63 -31.11 17.80
CA MET A 130 -23.92 -32.06 16.93
C MET A 130 -24.03 -31.70 15.44
N GLY A 131 -24.34 -30.44 15.11
CA GLY A 131 -24.33 -30.00 13.71
C GLY A 131 -22.91 -29.82 13.21
N PHE A 132 -22.63 -30.22 11.97
CA PHE A 132 -21.40 -29.84 11.28
C PHE A 132 -21.30 -28.30 11.25
N GLN A 133 -20.23 -27.75 11.80
CA GLN A 133 -20.06 -26.29 11.92
C GLN A 133 -19.35 -25.67 10.71
N GLY A 134 -19.13 -26.43 9.63
CA GLY A 134 -18.50 -25.95 8.40
C GLY A 134 -19.51 -25.54 7.34
N GLU A 135 -19.08 -24.67 6.43
CA GLU A 135 -19.82 -24.41 5.20
C GLU A 135 -19.92 -25.69 4.35
N PRO A 136 -21.07 -25.92 3.67
CA PRO A 136 -21.25 -27.10 2.86
C PRO A 136 -20.34 -27.03 1.62
N PHE A 137 -19.69 -28.14 1.30
CA PHE A 137 -18.78 -28.23 0.15
C PHE A 137 -19.56 -28.26 -1.16
N THR A 138 -19.11 -27.48 -2.14
CA THR A 138 -19.76 -27.31 -3.45
C THR A 138 -18.96 -27.97 -4.57
N GLY A 139 -17.64 -28.10 -4.39
CA GLY A 139 -16.72 -28.59 -5.41
C GLY A 139 -16.45 -27.57 -6.53
N GLU A 140 -16.65 -26.28 -6.27
CA GLU A 140 -16.36 -25.18 -7.19
C GLU A 140 -15.00 -24.52 -6.92
N ARG A 141 -14.56 -23.62 -7.83
CA ARG A 141 -13.32 -22.84 -7.66
C ARG A 141 -13.51 -21.88 -6.49
N GLY A 142 -12.96 -22.24 -5.34
CA GLY A 142 -13.06 -21.47 -4.09
C GLY A 142 -13.06 -22.35 -2.86
N ASP A 143 -13.53 -23.59 -2.99
CA ASP A 143 -13.49 -24.55 -1.89
C ASP A 143 -12.08 -25.15 -1.74
N ASP A 144 -11.59 -25.25 -0.50
CA ASP A 144 -10.36 -26.00 -0.17
C ASP A 144 -10.76 -27.43 0.24
N PRO A 145 -10.54 -28.44 -0.63
CA PRO A 145 -10.97 -29.81 -0.38
C PRO A 145 -10.24 -30.44 0.83
N VAL A 146 -9.00 -30.03 1.09
CA VAL A 146 -8.21 -30.57 2.21
C VAL A 146 -8.74 -30.05 3.54
N ASP A 147 -9.04 -28.76 3.61
CA ASP A 147 -9.60 -28.16 4.83
C ASP A 147 -11.03 -28.64 5.09
N PHE A 148 -11.84 -28.82 4.04
CA PHE A 148 -13.17 -29.45 4.19
C PHE A 148 -13.06 -30.88 4.73
N TRP A 149 -12.22 -31.72 4.11
CA TRP A 149 -12.04 -33.10 4.54
C TRP A 149 -11.55 -33.18 5.98
N ARG A 150 -10.56 -32.35 6.36
CA ARG A 150 -10.05 -32.29 7.74
C ARG A 150 -11.15 -31.94 8.75
N ARG A 151 -12.02 -30.98 8.44
CA ARG A 151 -13.16 -30.62 9.31
C ARG A 151 -14.19 -31.73 9.40
N PHE A 152 -14.48 -32.38 8.27
CA PHE A 152 -15.41 -33.51 8.24
C PHE A 152 -14.87 -34.70 9.05
N ASP A 153 -13.59 -35.04 8.87
CA ASP A 153 -12.92 -36.12 9.60
C ASP A 153 -12.90 -35.84 11.11
N GLN A 154 -12.51 -34.62 11.52
CA GLN A 154 -12.58 -34.20 12.91
C GLN A 154 -14.00 -34.36 13.51
N TRP A 155 -15.03 -33.95 12.76
CA TRP A 155 -16.42 -34.08 13.19
C TRP A 155 -16.91 -35.55 13.27
N SER A 156 -16.42 -36.40 12.37
CA SER A 156 -16.70 -37.83 12.34
C SER A 156 -16.05 -38.55 13.53
N LEU A 157 -14.78 -38.23 13.83
CA LEU A 157 -14.03 -38.80 14.96
C LEU A 157 -14.68 -38.51 16.31
N ASP A 158 -15.24 -37.31 16.49
CA ASP A 158 -15.92 -36.91 17.73
C ASP A 158 -17.23 -37.69 17.98
N SER A 159 -17.73 -38.43 16.99
CA SER A 159 -19.08 -38.99 17.00
C SER A 159 -19.16 -40.52 16.90
N GLU A 160 -18.02 -41.22 16.81
CA GLU A 160 -17.92 -42.69 16.70
C GLU A 160 -18.88 -43.30 15.65
N TRP A 161 -18.85 -42.78 14.43
CA TRP A 161 -19.77 -43.23 13.37
C TRP A 161 -19.36 -44.53 12.70
N ASP A 162 -20.37 -45.32 12.33
CA ASP A 162 -20.22 -46.43 11.39
C ASP A 162 -20.12 -45.90 9.95
N ASP A 163 -19.58 -46.71 9.03
CA ASP A 163 -19.40 -46.31 7.62
C ASP A 163 -20.70 -45.79 7.00
N ALA A 164 -21.84 -46.42 7.29
CA ALA A 164 -23.14 -46.02 6.75
C ALA A 164 -23.58 -44.62 7.24
N LYS A 165 -23.35 -44.31 8.52
CA LYS A 165 -23.59 -42.98 9.09
C LYS A 165 -22.62 -41.96 8.52
N THR A 166 -21.35 -42.30 8.38
CA THR A 166 -20.33 -41.41 7.78
C THR A 166 -20.71 -41.03 6.36
N LEU A 167 -21.14 -41.98 5.53
CA LEU A 167 -21.61 -41.70 4.16
C LEU A 167 -22.85 -40.79 4.15
N ARG A 168 -23.82 -41.07 5.02
CA ARG A 168 -25.04 -40.24 5.14
C ARG A 168 -24.71 -38.82 5.62
N ALA A 169 -23.82 -38.69 6.60
CA ALA A 169 -23.38 -37.41 7.14
C ALA A 169 -22.59 -36.63 6.09
N PHE A 170 -21.69 -37.29 5.35
CA PHE A 170 -20.94 -36.67 4.26
C PHE A 170 -21.87 -36.07 3.21
N LYS A 171 -22.89 -36.82 2.77
CA LYS A 171 -23.92 -36.33 1.85
C LYS A 171 -24.63 -35.07 2.36
N SER A 172 -24.87 -34.98 3.67
CA SER A 172 -25.49 -33.79 4.28
C SER A 172 -24.55 -32.58 4.38
N CYS A 173 -23.23 -32.79 4.29
CA CYS A 173 -22.23 -31.73 4.24
C CYS A 173 -21.99 -31.19 2.82
N LEU A 174 -22.62 -31.79 1.79
CA LEU A 174 -22.55 -31.29 0.42
C LEU A 174 -23.73 -30.37 0.13
N LYS A 175 -23.48 -29.29 -0.62
CA LYS A 175 -24.56 -28.39 -1.05
C LYS A 175 -25.44 -29.07 -2.09
N SER A 176 -26.76 -29.05 -1.89
CA SER A 176 -27.71 -29.63 -2.85
C SER A 176 -27.59 -28.95 -4.22
N GLY A 177 -27.55 -29.75 -5.30
CA GLY A 177 -27.40 -29.28 -6.68
C GLY A 177 -25.99 -28.77 -7.03
N SER A 178 -24.99 -29.02 -6.17
CA SER A 178 -23.60 -28.69 -6.45
C SER A 178 -22.89 -29.83 -7.20
N LYS A 179 -21.77 -29.51 -7.86
CA LYS A 179 -20.94 -30.48 -8.59
C LYS A 179 -20.44 -31.61 -7.67
N ALA A 180 -20.13 -31.30 -6.42
CA ALA A 180 -19.74 -32.30 -5.43
C ALA A 180 -20.89 -33.24 -5.06
N ASN A 181 -22.09 -32.72 -4.88
CA ASN A 181 -23.27 -33.55 -4.63
C ASN A 181 -23.60 -34.45 -5.81
N ASP A 182 -23.55 -33.94 -7.04
CA ASP A 182 -23.83 -34.72 -8.25
C ASP A 182 -22.80 -35.85 -8.44
N TRP A 183 -21.52 -35.55 -8.23
CA TRP A 183 -20.44 -36.54 -8.25
C TRP A 183 -20.64 -37.64 -7.18
N PHE A 184 -21.02 -37.26 -5.96
CA PHE A 184 -21.25 -38.23 -4.90
C PHE A 184 -22.43 -39.16 -5.23
N LEU A 185 -23.52 -38.62 -5.79
CA LEU A 185 -24.67 -39.41 -6.23
C LEU A 185 -24.33 -40.39 -7.36
N GLU A 186 -23.47 -39.97 -8.31
CA GLU A 186 -22.95 -40.84 -9.37
C GLU A 186 -22.13 -42.00 -8.78
N CYS A 187 -21.27 -41.72 -7.79
CA CYS A 187 -20.46 -42.74 -7.13
C CYS A 187 -21.31 -43.72 -6.29
N GLU A 188 -22.35 -43.21 -5.62
CA GLU A 188 -23.32 -44.02 -4.87
C GLU A 188 -24.09 -44.95 -5.84
N THR A 189 -24.50 -44.44 -6.99
CA THR A 189 -25.20 -45.22 -8.03
C THR A 189 -24.31 -46.33 -8.61
N ASN A 190 -23.03 -46.03 -8.84
CA ASN A 190 -22.07 -46.98 -9.39
C ASN A 190 -21.46 -47.92 -8.33
N SER A 191 -21.88 -47.82 -7.07
CA SER A 191 -21.35 -48.60 -5.93
C SER A 191 -19.82 -48.50 -5.78
N THR A 192 -19.21 -47.39 -6.20
CA THR A 192 -17.76 -47.17 -6.10
C THR A 192 -17.33 -46.75 -4.70
N ILE A 193 -18.26 -46.24 -3.90
CA ILE A 193 -18.04 -45.83 -2.51
C ILE A 193 -18.88 -46.74 -1.61
N THR A 194 -18.22 -47.66 -0.91
CA THR A 194 -18.87 -48.65 -0.02
C THR A 194 -18.50 -48.48 1.45
N ASN A 195 -17.37 -47.82 1.73
CA ASN A 195 -16.85 -47.58 3.07
C ASN A 195 -16.20 -46.19 3.17
N ALA A 196 -15.91 -45.71 4.39
CA ALA A 196 -15.32 -44.38 4.59
C ALA A 196 -13.95 -44.22 3.90
N SER A 197 -13.15 -45.29 3.84
CA SER A 197 -11.82 -45.26 3.19
C SER A 197 -11.91 -45.09 1.66
N SER A 198 -12.87 -45.76 1.02
CA SER A 198 -13.15 -45.61 -0.42
C SER A 198 -13.68 -44.21 -0.73
N LEU A 199 -14.49 -43.63 0.17
CA LEU A 199 -14.94 -42.24 0.06
C LEU A 199 -13.74 -41.29 0.06
N GLU A 200 -12.83 -41.42 1.03
CA GLU A 200 -11.64 -40.58 1.13
C GLU A 200 -10.77 -40.66 -0.13
N SER A 201 -10.49 -41.88 -0.60
CA SER A 201 -9.66 -42.10 -1.78
C SER A 201 -10.30 -41.50 -3.05
N GLN A 202 -11.59 -41.72 -3.26
CA GLN A 202 -12.32 -41.16 -4.39
C GLN A 202 -12.44 -39.64 -4.29
N PHE A 203 -12.66 -39.10 -3.09
CA PHE A 203 -12.72 -37.66 -2.86
C PHE A 203 -11.39 -36.99 -3.19
N ASN A 204 -10.28 -37.50 -2.66
CA ASN A 204 -8.93 -36.98 -2.93
C ASN A 204 -8.52 -37.14 -4.40
N THR A 205 -9.04 -38.16 -5.10
CA THR A 205 -8.83 -38.34 -6.54
C THR A 205 -9.60 -37.31 -7.37
N LYS A 206 -10.86 -37.02 -7.00
CA LYS A 206 -11.72 -36.08 -7.72
C LYS A 206 -11.36 -34.63 -7.43
N TYR A 207 -11.04 -34.33 -6.17
CA TYR A 207 -10.72 -33.01 -5.64
C TYR A 207 -9.31 -33.05 -5.05
N PRO A 208 -8.27 -33.10 -5.90
CA PRO A 208 -6.90 -33.08 -5.42
C PRO A 208 -6.63 -31.81 -4.63
N ALA A 209 -5.70 -31.89 -3.67
CA ALA A 209 -5.24 -30.73 -2.93
C ALA A 209 -4.84 -29.63 -3.91
N LEU A 210 -5.46 -28.45 -3.77
CA LEU A 210 -5.08 -27.31 -4.59
C LEU A 210 -3.62 -27.00 -4.27
N GLU A 211 -2.75 -27.14 -5.27
CA GLU A 211 -1.37 -26.67 -5.16
C GLU A 211 -1.44 -25.16 -4.93
N LYS A 212 -1.28 -24.74 -3.66
CA LYS A 212 -1.11 -23.34 -3.33
C LYS A 212 0.07 -22.87 -4.15
N ALA A 213 -0.17 -21.94 -5.07
CA ALA A 213 0.86 -21.42 -5.95
C ALA A 213 2.08 -21.05 -5.09
N LYS A 214 3.12 -21.86 -5.17
CA LYS A 214 4.33 -21.64 -4.38
C LYS A 214 4.93 -20.37 -4.92
N LYS A 215 4.96 -19.32 -4.11
CA LYS A 215 5.67 -18.08 -4.47
C LYS A 215 7.08 -18.46 -4.92
N THR A 216 7.51 -17.91 -6.04
CA THR A 216 8.86 -18.17 -6.54
C THR A 216 9.88 -17.57 -5.58
N ALA A 217 11.14 -18.03 -5.64
CA ALA A 217 12.20 -17.45 -4.82
C ALA A 217 12.36 -15.94 -5.06
N ASP A 218 12.12 -15.49 -6.31
CA ASP A 218 12.16 -14.09 -6.70
C ASP A 218 10.99 -13.29 -6.11
N ASP A 219 9.77 -13.86 -6.09
CA ASP A 219 8.61 -13.22 -5.45
C ASP A 219 8.81 -13.07 -3.94
N LEU A 220 9.36 -14.10 -3.28
CA LEU A 220 9.67 -14.06 -1.85
C LEU A 220 10.79 -13.06 -1.53
N ALA A 221 11.81 -12.94 -2.40
CA ALA A 221 12.83 -11.92 -2.27
C ALA A 221 12.25 -10.50 -2.46
N ALA A 222 11.29 -10.33 -3.38
CA ALA A 222 10.57 -9.08 -3.56
C ALA A 222 9.70 -8.74 -2.35
N ASP A 223 9.00 -9.72 -1.78
CA ASP A 223 8.21 -9.57 -0.55
C ASP A 223 9.10 -9.17 0.64
N LEU A 224 10.26 -9.82 0.80
CA LEU A 224 11.25 -9.43 1.82
C LEU A 224 11.72 -7.98 1.63
N MET A 225 11.98 -7.57 0.38
CA MET A 225 12.37 -6.19 0.07
C MET A 225 11.23 -5.19 0.19
N ALA A 226 9.97 -5.63 0.15
CA ALA A 226 8.78 -4.80 0.34
C ALA A 226 8.34 -4.73 1.81
N LEU A 227 8.78 -5.67 2.66
CA LEU A 227 8.45 -5.70 4.09
C LEU A 227 8.97 -4.43 4.79
N ARG A 228 8.09 -3.72 5.49
CA ARG A 228 8.41 -2.45 6.18
C ARG A 228 7.88 -2.46 7.61
N LEU A 229 8.74 -2.07 8.54
CA LEU A 229 8.35 -1.73 9.90
C LEU A 229 7.98 -0.25 9.95
N LYS A 230 6.74 0.07 10.32
CA LYS A 230 6.28 1.47 10.43
C LYS A 230 6.87 2.13 11.66
N GLU A 231 7.22 3.41 11.56
CA GLU A 231 7.73 4.19 12.70
C GLU A 231 6.71 4.28 13.85
N ALA A 232 5.42 4.36 13.52
CA ALA A 232 4.34 4.42 14.50
C ALA A 232 4.16 3.13 15.33
N ASP A 233 4.67 2.00 14.85
CA ASP A 233 4.55 0.70 15.50
C ASP A 233 5.78 0.37 16.36
N LEU A 234 6.82 1.20 16.32
CA LEU A 234 7.99 1.05 17.19
C LEU A 234 7.61 1.23 18.66
N GLY A 235 8.11 0.33 19.51
CA GLY A 235 7.77 0.34 20.94
C GLY A 235 6.29 -0.01 21.20
N ARG A 236 5.61 -0.68 20.27
CA ARG A 236 4.27 -1.28 20.47
C ARG A 236 4.31 -2.78 20.31
N THR A 237 3.36 -3.46 20.94
CA THR A 237 3.10 -4.88 20.72
C THR A 237 2.08 -5.06 19.60
N VAL A 238 2.28 -6.10 18.80
CA VAL A 238 1.41 -6.55 17.72
C VAL A 238 1.01 -8.00 17.98
N LYS A 239 -0.20 -8.38 17.57
CA LYS A 239 -0.72 -9.73 17.79
C LYS A 239 -0.41 -10.61 16.59
N VAL A 240 0.56 -11.51 16.73
CA VAL A 240 0.94 -12.50 15.70
C VAL A 240 0.53 -13.88 16.18
N GLY A 241 -0.34 -14.56 15.43
CA GLY A 241 -0.82 -15.90 15.79
C GLY A 241 -1.53 -15.96 17.15
N GLY A 242 -2.15 -14.86 17.59
CA GLY A 242 -2.81 -14.80 18.90
C GLY A 242 -1.92 -14.37 20.07
N VAL A 243 -0.59 -14.28 19.86
CA VAL A 243 0.39 -13.90 20.88
C VAL A 243 0.82 -12.44 20.67
N GLU A 244 0.86 -11.66 21.75
CA GLU A 244 1.38 -10.30 21.70
C GLU A 244 2.92 -10.33 21.68
N MET A 245 3.50 -9.75 20.63
CA MET A 245 4.95 -9.67 20.43
C MET A 245 5.32 -8.24 20.05
N TRP A 246 6.49 -7.75 20.46
CA TRP A 246 6.98 -6.44 20.04
C TRP A 246 7.11 -6.34 18.51
N ALA A 247 6.68 -5.22 17.92
CA ALA A 247 6.59 -5.07 16.46
C ALA A 247 7.91 -5.34 15.73
N HIS A 248 9.06 -4.91 16.28
CA HIS A 248 10.37 -5.17 15.68
C HIS A 248 10.76 -6.66 15.70
N ARG A 249 10.34 -7.40 16.73
CA ARG A 249 10.56 -8.85 16.83
C ARG A 249 9.66 -9.62 15.86
N ALA A 250 8.39 -9.23 15.77
CA ALA A 250 7.46 -9.79 14.79
C ALA A 250 7.99 -9.61 13.36
N TYR A 251 8.41 -8.39 13.02
CA TYR A 251 9.05 -8.08 11.73
C TYR A 251 10.29 -8.93 11.47
N ALA A 252 11.19 -9.07 12.45
CA ALA A 252 12.42 -9.84 12.29
C ALA A 252 12.16 -11.34 12.07
N THR A 253 11.19 -11.91 12.78
CA THR A 253 10.79 -13.32 12.63
C THR A 253 10.25 -13.58 11.22
N GLU A 254 9.30 -12.76 10.76
CA GLU A 254 8.72 -12.86 9.41
C GLU A 254 9.80 -12.70 8.32
N ALA A 255 10.71 -11.74 8.50
CA ALA A 255 11.81 -11.52 7.57
C ALA A 255 12.80 -12.71 7.51
N ILE A 256 13.06 -13.38 8.63
CA ILE A 256 13.89 -14.59 8.67
C ILE A 256 13.20 -15.74 7.93
N GLU A 257 11.90 -15.92 8.11
CA GLU A 257 11.11 -16.95 7.42
C GLU A 257 11.13 -16.73 5.91
N LEU A 258 10.82 -15.51 5.45
CA LEU A 258 10.88 -15.15 4.03
C LEU A 258 12.28 -15.36 3.43
N ALA A 259 13.34 -14.98 4.14
CA ALA A 259 14.71 -15.18 3.67
C ALA A 259 15.08 -16.67 3.56
N LYS A 260 14.58 -17.51 4.47
CA LYS A 260 14.77 -18.97 4.46
C LYS A 260 14.01 -19.62 3.31
N GLU A 261 12.74 -19.24 3.11
CA GLU A 261 11.92 -19.76 2.02
C GLU A 261 12.46 -19.34 0.63
N ALA A 262 13.00 -18.13 0.52
CA ALA A 262 13.66 -17.65 -0.70
C ALA A 262 15.07 -18.24 -0.92
N GLY A 263 15.66 -18.89 0.10
CA GLY A 263 17.02 -19.44 0.02
C GLY A 263 18.14 -18.39 0.01
N ILE A 264 17.88 -17.17 0.49
CA ILE A 264 18.82 -16.03 0.46
C ILE A 264 19.39 -15.67 1.84
N SER A 265 19.12 -16.45 2.87
CA SER A 265 19.53 -16.17 4.27
C SER A 265 21.02 -15.88 4.46
N SER A 266 21.89 -16.46 3.63
CA SER A 266 23.34 -16.30 3.68
C SER A 266 23.87 -15.12 2.86
N THR A 267 23.03 -14.49 2.03
CA THR A 267 23.46 -13.42 1.11
C THR A 267 23.62 -12.08 1.85
N THR A 268 24.65 -11.30 1.49
CA THR A 268 24.90 -9.96 2.05
C THR A 268 24.42 -8.81 1.17
N ALA A 269 24.20 -9.06 -0.13
CA ALA A 269 23.89 -8.04 -1.14
C ALA A 269 22.65 -7.20 -0.77
N SER A 270 21.63 -7.81 -0.16
CA SER A 270 20.37 -7.14 0.18
C SER A 270 20.38 -6.43 1.56
N ILE A 271 21.42 -6.63 2.39
CA ILE A 271 21.45 -6.08 3.75
C ILE A 271 21.38 -4.56 3.74
N THR A 272 22.11 -3.89 2.84
CA THR A 272 22.11 -2.42 2.73
C THR A 272 20.74 -1.89 2.37
N ILE A 273 20.08 -2.50 1.37
CA ILE A 273 18.75 -2.09 0.89
C ILE A 273 17.71 -2.29 2.00
N ILE A 274 17.71 -3.45 2.66
CA ILE A 274 16.76 -3.75 3.75
C ILE A 274 17.01 -2.81 4.93
N ARG A 275 18.28 -2.56 5.29
CA ARG A 275 18.64 -1.63 6.35
C ARG A 275 18.12 -0.23 6.06
N ASP A 276 18.28 0.28 4.84
CA ASP A 276 17.84 1.63 4.47
C ASP A 276 16.32 1.83 4.58
N ASN A 277 15.57 0.74 4.44
CA ASN A 277 14.13 0.70 4.59
C ASN A 277 13.64 0.57 6.05
N LEU A 278 14.54 0.37 7.02
CA LEU A 278 14.19 0.35 8.44
C LEU A 278 14.02 1.77 9.00
N PRO A 279 13.12 1.94 9.99
CA PRO A 279 13.05 3.14 10.80
C PRO A 279 14.41 3.62 11.30
N LYS A 280 14.61 4.94 11.33
CA LYS A 280 15.89 5.54 11.76
C LYS A 280 16.32 5.07 13.15
N ALA A 281 15.37 4.89 14.07
CA ALA A 281 15.64 4.41 15.43
C ALA A 281 16.30 3.03 15.43
N ILE A 282 15.72 2.06 14.71
CA ILE A 282 16.30 0.71 14.59
C ILE A 282 17.64 0.75 13.86
N ARG A 283 17.79 1.57 12.81
CA ARG A 283 19.06 1.71 12.08
C ARG A 283 20.21 2.19 12.96
N ARG A 284 19.94 3.02 13.97
CA ARG A 284 20.96 3.50 14.91
C ARG A 284 21.41 2.42 15.89
N LEU A 285 20.49 1.54 16.30
CA LEU A 285 20.77 0.45 17.25
C LEU A 285 21.47 -0.74 16.58
N VAL A 286 21.13 -1.05 15.32
CA VAL A 286 21.70 -2.19 14.60
C VAL A 286 23.01 -1.81 13.92
N LYS A 287 24.05 -2.62 14.11
CA LYS A 287 25.37 -2.40 13.48
C LYS A 287 25.28 -2.55 11.95
N SER A 288 26.14 -1.86 11.21
CA SER A 288 26.11 -1.88 9.74
C SER A 288 26.76 -3.12 9.12
N LYS A 289 27.62 -3.83 9.85
CA LYS A 289 28.42 -4.94 9.35
C LYS A 289 27.87 -6.27 9.86
N HIS A 290 27.06 -6.94 9.05
CA HIS A 290 26.58 -8.30 9.28
C HIS A 290 26.99 -9.22 8.13
N VAL A 291 27.35 -10.46 8.44
CA VAL A 291 27.89 -11.44 7.48
C VAL A 291 26.77 -12.17 6.72
N SER A 292 25.54 -12.16 7.24
CA SER A 292 24.38 -12.80 6.61
C SER A 292 23.09 -12.04 6.98
N LEU A 293 22.04 -12.21 6.17
CA LEU A 293 20.71 -11.67 6.47
C LEU A 293 20.15 -12.27 7.76
N GLU A 294 20.38 -13.55 8.01
CA GLU A 294 19.95 -14.20 9.25
C GLU A 294 20.63 -13.57 10.48
N ALA A 295 21.94 -13.30 10.43
CA ALA A 295 22.64 -12.62 11.52
C ALA A 295 22.16 -11.16 11.71
N PHE A 296 21.76 -10.50 10.63
CA PHE A 296 21.19 -9.14 10.67
C PHE A 296 19.81 -9.12 11.35
N PHE A 297 18.87 -9.98 10.93
CA PHE A 297 17.55 -10.04 11.54
C PHE A 297 17.57 -10.60 12.96
N THR A 298 18.49 -11.54 13.27
CA THR A 298 18.71 -12.00 14.65
C THR A 298 19.15 -10.85 15.54
N ALA A 299 20.01 -9.95 15.04
CA ALA A 299 20.41 -8.75 15.79
C ALA A 299 19.25 -7.78 16.02
N ILE A 300 18.33 -7.62 15.06
CA ILE A 300 17.09 -6.83 15.25
C ILE A 300 16.19 -7.49 16.30
N ASN A 301 15.98 -8.80 16.23
CA ASN A 301 15.13 -9.54 17.16
C ASN A 301 15.67 -9.46 18.62
N ALA A 302 16.99 -9.45 18.76
CA ALA A 302 17.69 -9.34 20.04
C ALA A 302 17.69 -7.93 20.65
N LEU A 303 17.16 -6.91 19.96
CA LEU A 303 17.08 -5.56 20.52
C LEU A 303 16.14 -5.51 21.73
N ASP A 304 16.60 -4.79 22.74
CA ASP A 304 15.83 -4.56 23.96
C ASP A 304 14.65 -3.62 23.68
N PRO A 305 13.41 -3.99 24.04
CA PRO A 305 12.23 -3.19 23.71
C PRO A 305 12.26 -1.77 24.31
N ASP A 306 12.82 -1.60 25.50
CA ASP A 306 12.88 -0.29 26.16
C ASP A 306 13.84 0.63 25.40
N THR A 307 15.01 0.11 25.00
CA THR A 307 15.96 0.88 24.15
C THR A 307 15.37 1.27 22.80
N VAL A 308 14.55 0.41 22.19
CA VAL A 308 13.85 0.71 20.93
C VAL A 308 12.83 1.82 21.12
N LYS A 309 12.09 1.80 22.24
CA LYS A 309 11.10 2.83 22.57
C LYS A 309 11.75 4.19 22.83
N GLU A 310 12.82 4.22 23.63
CA GLU A 310 13.58 5.44 23.92
C GLU A 310 14.14 6.06 22.63
N GLU A 311 14.76 5.26 21.76
CA GLU A 311 15.32 5.77 20.51
C GLU A 311 14.22 6.20 19.51
N ALA A 312 13.05 5.55 19.51
CA ALA A 312 11.91 5.97 18.70
C ALA A 312 11.35 7.33 19.15
N GLU A 313 11.24 7.55 20.46
CA GLU A 313 10.82 8.84 21.02
C GLU A 313 11.85 9.94 20.71
N PHE A 314 13.15 9.66 20.86
CA PHE A 314 14.22 10.60 20.51
C PHE A 314 14.21 10.99 19.02
N VAL A 315 14.03 10.02 18.12
CA VAL A 315 13.93 10.31 16.68
C VAL A 315 12.69 11.15 16.36
N ARG A 316 11.56 10.87 17.02
CA ARG A 316 10.33 11.63 16.85
C ARG A 316 10.50 13.09 17.32
N GLU A 317 11.17 13.31 18.44
CA GLU A 317 11.48 14.67 18.94
C GLU A 317 12.37 15.44 17.96
N ILE A 318 13.43 14.81 17.42
CA ILE A 318 14.27 15.43 16.38
C ILE A 318 13.45 15.80 15.15
N GLN A 319 12.53 14.93 14.73
CA GLN A 319 11.70 15.17 13.55
C GLN A 319 10.70 16.30 13.78
N GLU A 320 10.07 16.35 14.95
CA GLU A 320 9.15 17.43 15.34
C GLU A 320 9.88 18.78 15.39
N GLU A 321 11.10 18.83 15.92
CA GLU A 321 11.92 20.05 15.92
C GLU A 321 12.37 20.45 14.50
N ALA A 322 12.69 19.47 13.65
CA ALA A 322 13.00 19.72 12.24
C ALA A 322 11.78 20.28 11.48
N GLU A 323 10.57 19.81 11.80
CA GLU A 323 9.33 20.31 11.23
C GLU A 323 9.02 21.74 11.73
N LYS A 324 9.08 21.98 13.04
CA LYS A 324 8.93 23.32 13.64
C LYS A 324 9.92 24.33 13.07
N SER A 325 11.18 23.94 12.92
CA SER A 325 12.21 24.83 12.34
C SER A 325 12.02 25.06 10.84
N ALA A 326 11.49 24.08 10.10
CA ALA A 326 11.10 24.26 8.71
C ALA A 326 9.91 25.22 8.59
N ASP A 327 8.89 25.06 9.42
CA ASP A 327 7.72 25.93 9.46
C ASP A 327 8.09 27.37 9.85
N ALA A 328 8.96 27.54 10.85
CA ALA A 328 9.48 28.85 11.23
C ALA A 328 10.24 29.53 10.08
N ARG A 329 11.02 28.78 9.30
CA ARG A 329 11.68 29.30 8.09
C ARG A 329 10.69 29.72 7.01
N VAL A 330 9.66 28.91 6.77
CA VAL A 330 8.59 29.24 5.81
C VAL A 330 7.85 30.50 6.26
N GLN A 331 7.54 30.63 7.55
CA GLN A 331 6.88 31.81 8.11
C GLN A 331 7.73 33.08 7.99
N MET A 332 9.04 33.00 8.23
CA MET A 332 9.96 34.13 8.01
C MET A 332 10.02 34.57 6.54
N LEU A 333 10.04 33.61 5.60
CA LEU A 333 10.02 33.92 4.16
C LEU A 333 8.70 34.61 3.77
N MET A 334 7.56 34.14 4.29
CA MET A 334 6.27 34.79 4.05
C MET A 334 6.19 36.20 4.63
N ALA A 335 6.71 36.42 5.84
CA ALA A 335 6.75 37.74 6.47
C ALA A 335 7.61 38.73 5.68
N ASN A 336 8.77 38.28 5.17
CA ASN A 336 9.67 39.12 4.36
C ASN A 336 9.04 39.50 3.00
N MET A 337 8.25 38.62 2.39
CA MET A 337 7.53 38.93 1.15
C MET A 337 6.38 39.92 1.35
N SER A 338 5.72 39.92 2.52
CA SER A 338 4.61 40.83 2.83
C SER A 338 5.08 42.29 3.00
N LEU A 339 6.25 42.50 3.60
CA LEU A 339 6.81 43.84 3.85
C LEU A 339 7.39 44.51 2.59
N GLY A 340 7.84 43.75 1.59
CA GLY A 340 8.45 44.27 0.37
C GLY A 340 7.49 44.91 -0.65
N SER A 341 6.17 44.83 -0.45
CA SER A 341 5.17 45.25 -1.45
C SER A 341 4.69 46.71 -1.31
N ASN A 342 5.07 47.44 -0.25
CA ASN A 342 4.54 48.80 0.02
C ASN A 342 5.49 49.97 -0.30
N GLU A 343 6.78 49.75 -0.63
CA GLU A 343 7.74 50.86 -0.85
C GLU A 343 8.03 51.22 -2.31
N SER A 344 7.39 50.55 -3.29
CA SER A 344 7.63 50.84 -4.72
C SER A 344 6.76 51.98 -5.31
N GLY A 345 5.95 52.67 -4.50
CA GLY A 345 4.97 53.66 -4.97
C GLY A 345 5.39 55.14 -4.94
N ALA A 346 6.49 55.53 -4.31
CA ALA A 346 6.71 56.93 -3.90
C ALA A 346 7.96 57.66 -4.44
N ARG A 347 8.73 57.08 -5.37
CA ARG A 347 9.95 57.74 -5.91
C ARG A 347 9.99 57.77 -7.44
N SER A 348 9.08 58.52 -8.06
CA SER A 348 9.24 58.94 -9.47
C SER A 348 8.52 60.25 -9.77
N ARG A 349 8.88 61.32 -9.05
CA ARG A 349 8.57 62.71 -9.44
C ARG A 349 9.59 63.66 -8.85
N GLN A 350 10.73 63.85 -9.51
CA GLN A 350 11.42 65.14 -9.59
C GLN A 350 12.67 65.04 -10.46
N GLY A 351 12.77 65.96 -11.44
CA GLY A 351 14.05 66.36 -12.02
C GLY A 351 14.21 66.11 -13.52
N ALA A 352 13.51 66.87 -14.36
CA ALA A 352 14.01 67.18 -15.71
C ALA A 352 13.51 68.55 -16.16
N ARG A 353 14.42 69.53 -16.21
CA ARG A 353 14.19 70.84 -16.84
C ARG A 353 15.43 71.24 -17.65
N THR A 354 15.22 71.41 -18.97
CA THR A 354 15.96 72.27 -19.94
C THR A 354 17.44 71.93 -20.25
N THR A 355 17.99 72.01 -21.47
CA THR A 355 17.80 72.89 -22.65
C THR A 355 18.49 72.32 -23.93
N GLN A 356 17.94 72.67 -25.12
CA GLN A 356 18.64 73.02 -26.40
C GLN A 356 19.43 71.91 -27.17
N SER A 357 19.51 71.81 -28.51
CA SER A 357 19.02 72.58 -29.68
C SER A 357 19.22 71.78 -30.99
N ALA A 358 18.28 71.91 -31.94
CA ALA A 358 18.42 71.98 -33.42
C ALA A 358 18.84 70.73 -34.27
N PRO A 359 18.74 70.75 -35.63
CA PRO A 359 17.50 70.80 -36.44
C PRO A 359 17.52 69.90 -37.72
N ALA A 360 16.50 70.07 -38.58
CA ALA A 360 16.35 69.67 -40.01
C ALA A 360 15.72 68.28 -40.30
N SER A 361 14.84 68.05 -41.29
CA SER A 361 14.15 68.87 -42.29
C SER A 361 13.04 68.02 -42.97
N ASN A 362 11.96 68.69 -43.36
CA ASN A 362 11.10 68.53 -44.56
C ASN A 362 10.49 67.19 -45.01
N SER A 363 9.15 67.13 -45.11
CA SER A 363 8.33 67.27 -46.35
C SER A 363 6.88 66.78 -46.10
N ASN A 364 5.88 67.68 -46.05
CA ASN A 364 4.91 68.03 -47.12
C ASN A 364 4.21 66.80 -47.76
N THR A 365 2.92 66.51 -47.54
CA THR A 365 1.74 67.21 -48.12
C THR A 365 0.40 66.57 -47.68
N PRO A 366 -0.78 67.20 -47.97
CA PRO A 366 -1.98 67.13 -47.13
C PRO A 366 -3.22 66.45 -47.76
N ARG A 367 -4.20 66.03 -46.94
CA ARG A 367 -5.63 66.13 -47.29
C ARG A 367 -6.54 66.10 -46.06
N ALA A 368 -7.45 67.07 -46.01
CA ALA A 368 -8.47 67.30 -45.00
C ALA A 368 -9.77 66.47 -45.29
N PRO A 369 -10.92 66.75 -44.65
CA PRO A 369 -11.36 66.07 -43.42
C PRO A 369 -12.74 65.40 -43.60
N GLN A 370 -13.07 64.40 -42.78
CA GLN A 370 -14.47 64.07 -42.55
C GLN A 370 -14.73 63.69 -41.09
N SER A 371 -15.54 64.54 -40.50
CA SER A 371 -16.09 64.55 -39.16
C SER A 371 -17.00 63.36 -38.89
N ASN A 372 -16.74 62.64 -37.79
CA ASN A 372 -17.76 62.03 -36.94
C ASN A 372 -17.24 62.03 -35.49
N PRO A 373 -18.06 62.39 -34.49
CA PRO A 373 -17.62 62.54 -33.12
C PRO A 373 -17.47 61.16 -32.45
N PRO A 374 -16.34 60.84 -31.78
CA PRO A 374 -16.31 59.73 -30.87
C PRO A 374 -16.96 60.16 -29.54
N VAL A 375 -18.09 59.52 -29.24
CA VAL A 375 -18.70 59.50 -27.91
C VAL A 375 -17.63 59.06 -26.91
N THR A 376 -17.24 59.97 -26.04
CA THR A 376 -16.45 59.74 -24.83
C THR A 376 -17.33 58.98 -23.83
N GLN A 377 -17.36 57.65 -23.95
CA GLN A 377 -17.69 56.80 -22.81
C GLN A 377 -16.42 56.54 -22.01
N SER A 378 -16.25 57.35 -20.97
CA SER A 378 -15.35 57.15 -19.84
C SER A 378 -15.64 55.79 -19.20
N ARG A 379 -14.95 54.75 -19.68
CA ARG A 379 -15.00 53.42 -19.08
C ARG A 379 -14.01 53.42 -17.90
N PRO A 380 -14.44 53.15 -16.66
CA PRO A 380 -13.56 53.19 -15.50
C PRO A 380 -12.46 52.14 -15.64
N ALA A 381 -11.22 52.59 -15.44
CA ALA A 381 -10.02 51.77 -15.42
C ALA A 381 -10.08 50.83 -14.20
N GLY A 382 -10.37 49.56 -14.45
CA GLY A 382 -10.39 48.52 -13.40
C GLY A 382 -10.48 47.10 -13.93
N THR A 383 -10.16 46.85 -15.20
CA THR A 383 -10.15 45.48 -15.73
C THR A 383 -8.78 44.86 -15.43
N PRO A 384 -8.68 43.82 -14.57
CA PRO A 384 -7.42 43.13 -14.34
C PRO A 384 -6.93 42.52 -15.68
N PRO A 385 -5.61 42.52 -15.95
CA PRO A 385 -5.07 42.03 -17.20
C PRO A 385 -5.46 40.57 -17.41
N ALA A 386 -5.92 40.24 -18.63
CA ALA A 386 -6.29 38.90 -19.04
C ALA A 386 -5.08 37.96 -18.93
N ARG A 387 -5.05 37.18 -17.84
CA ARG A 387 -3.91 36.36 -17.40
C ARG A 387 -3.87 35.00 -18.10
N ASN A 388 -3.97 34.98 -19.43
CA ASN A 388 -3.97 33.75 -20.25
C ASN A 388 -2.55 33.26 -20.62
N GLY A 389 -1.53 33.64 -19.85
CA GLY A 389 -0.15 33.18 -20.08
C GLY A 389 0.04 31.73 -19.63
N PRO A 390 1.01 31.00 -20.21
CA PRO A 390 1.46 29.72 -19.65
C PRO A 390 1.81 29.90 -18.17
N LEU A 391 1.36 28.97 -17.32
CA LEU A 391 1.80 28.93 -15.92
C LEU A 391 3.33 28.73 -15.89
N PRO A 392 4.06 29.43 -15.02
CA PRO A 392 5.46 29.13 -14.80
C PRO A 392 5.61 27.67 -14.33
N PRO A 393 6.77 27.02 -14.54
CA PRO A 393 7.05 25.71 -13.97
C PRO A 393 6.79 25.70 -12.45
N PRO A 394 6.20 24.62 -11.90
CA PRO A 394 5.88 24.55 -10.47
C PRO A 394 7.17 24.53 -9.64
N THR A 395 7.15 25.18 -8.48
CA THR A 395 8.21 25.06 -7.48
C THR A 395 8.24 23.64 -6.90
N ALA A 396 9.34 23.27 -6.23
CA ALA A 396 9.45 21.96 -5.58
C ALA A 396 8.34 21.74 -4.53
N GLU A 397 7.98 22.78 -3.77
CA GLU A 397 6.90 22.74 -2.78
C GLU A 397 5.53 22.59 -3.44
N GLN A 398 5.25 23.33 -4.51
CA GLN A 398 4.00 23.20 -5.26
C GLN A 398 3.88 21.80 -5.86
N ARG A 399 4.98 21.26 -6.39
CA ARG A 399 5.00 19.88 -6.88
C ARG A 399 4.72 18.86 -5.78
N ALA A 400 5.34 19.01 -4.60
CA ALA A 400 5.09 18.12 -3.47
C ALA A 400 3.61 18.17 -3.01
N ARG A 401 2.99 19.36 -3.01
CA ARG A 401 1.55 19.51 -2.74
C ARG A 401 0.68 18.81 -3.78
N LEU A 402 1.04 18.90 -5.06
CA LEU A 402 0.33 18.19 -6.12
C LEU A 402 0.49 16.67 -6.01
N GLU A 403 1.68 16.19 -5.63
CA GLU A 403 1.94 14.77 -5.36
C GLU A 403 1.08 14.27 -4.19
N GLN A 404 0.99 15.04 -3.10
CA GLN A 404 0.10 14.74 -1.98
C GLN A 404 -1.38 14.77 -2.40
N ALA A 405 -1.81 15.75 -3.19
CA ALA A 405 -3.18 15.80 -3.70
C ALA A 405 -3.49 14.58 -4.60
N ALA A 406 -2.49 14.06 -5.31
CA ALA A 406 -2.64 12.90 -6.18
C ALA A 406 -2.72 11.57 -5.43
N THR A 407 -2.41 11.51 -4.12
CA THR A 407 -2.64 10.31 -3.29
C THR A 407 -4.04 10.24 -2.70
N VAL A 408 -4.83 11.32 -2.79
CA VAL A 408 -6.20 11.35 -2.29
C VAL A 408 -7.11 10.51 -3.19
N VAL A 409 -7.70 9.46 -2.62
CA VAL A 409 -8.71 8.62 -3.28
C VAL A 409 -10.08 9.29 -3.13
N PRO A 410 -10.78 9.64 -4.24
CA PRO A 410 -12.14 10.15 -4.14
C PRO A 410 -13.07 9.13 -3.46
N PRO A 411 -13.99 9.55 -2.60
CA PRO A 411 -14.94 8.63 -1.97
C PRO A 411 -15.81 7.94 -3.02
N ASN A 412 -16.33 6.75 -2.71
CA ASN A 412 -17.25 6.03 -3.60
C ASN A 412 -18.48 6.89 -3.94
N ARG A 413 -19.06 6.67 -5.13
CA ARG A 413 -20.25 7.41 -5.61
C ARG A 413 -21.49 7.01 -4.82
N THR A 414 -21.72 7.68 -3.69
CA THR A 414 -22.95 7.60 -2.90
C THR A 414 -23.73 8.91 -3.01
N PRO A 415 -25.06 8.92 -2.79
CA PRO A 415 -25.85 10.16 -2.76
C PRO A 415 -25.30 11.20 -1.77
N GLN A 416 -24.84 10.74 -0.60
CA GLN A 416 -24.24 11.61 0.42
C GLN A 416 -22.92 12.22 -0.04
N ALA A 417 -22.05 11.42 -0.66
CA ALA A 417 -20.77 11.92 -1.18
C ALA A 417 -21.00 12.93 -2.32
N MET A 418 -21.98 12.69 -3.19
CA MET A 418 -22.37 13.62 -4.26
C MET A 418 -22.90 14.94 -3.70
N ALA A 419 -23.78 14.90 -2.71
CA ALA A 419 -24.29 16.12 -2.05
C ALA A 419 -23.17 16.94 -1.39
N LYS A 420 -22.21 16.26 -0.73
CA LYS A 420 -21.02 16.92 -0.18
C LYS A 420 -20.17 17.56 -1.27
N TYR A 421 -19.91 16.85 -2.36
CA TYR A 421 -19.16 17.38 -3.50
C TYR A 421 -19.82 18.61 -4.11
N GLU A 422 -21.15 18.62 -4.26
CA GLU A 422 -21.89 19.78 -4.74
C GLU A 422 -21.77 20.98 -3.80
N ALA A 423 -21.85 20.76 -2.48
CA ALA A 423 -21.63 21.80 -1.47
C ALA A 423 -20.19 22.34 -1.50
N ASP A 424 -19.18 21.45 -1.57
CA ASP A 424 -17.77 21.82 -1.63
C ASP A 424 -17.47 22.60 -2.94
N MET A 425 -18.07 22.19 -4.07
CA MET A 425 -17.96 22.92 -5.35
C MET A 425 -18.66 24.28 -5.32
N ALA A 426 -19.79 24.41 -4.63
CA ALA A 426 -20.47 25.68 -4.42
C ALA A 426 -19.62 26.62 -3.57
N ALA A 427 -19.03 26.12 -2.47
CA ALA A 427 -18.11 26.89 -1.62
C ALA A 427 -16.86 27.33 -2.39
N PHE A 428 -16.28 26.43 -3.20
CA PHE A 428 -15.19 26.75 -4.10
C PHE A 428 -15.56 27.86 -5.09
N THR A 429 -16.73 27.76 -5.71
CA THR A 429 -17.24 28.76 -6.66
C THR A 429 -17.52 30.10 -5.99
N ALA A 430 -18.02 30.11 -4.75
CA ALA A 430 -18.19 31.33 -3.97
C ALA A 430 -16.86 32.01 -3.65
N ARG A 431 -15.82 31.22 -3.33
CA ARG A 431 -14.49 31.71 -2.98
C ARG A 431 -13.69 32.24 -4.17
N PHE A 432 -13.73 31.54 -5.32
CA PHE A 432 -12.86 31.85 -6.47
C PHE A 432 -13.62 32.36 -7.71
N GLY A 433 -14.95 32.41 -7.66
CA GLY A 433 -15.81 32.78 -8.78
C GLY A 433 -16.18 31.61 -9.69
N SER A 434 -17.03 31.86 -10.68
CA SER A 434 -17.58 30.84 -11.60
C SER A 434 -16.59 30.33 -12.65
N ARG A 435 -15.54 31.11 -12.95
CA ARG A 435 -14.48 30.77 -13.91
C ARG A 435 -13.10 31.09 -13.34
N PRO A 436 -12.70 30.41 -12.25
CA PRO A 436 -11.43 30.71 -11.61
C PRO A 436 -10.29 30.26 -12.51
N TYR A 437 -9.21 31.03 -12.45
CA TYR A 437 -7.93 30.66 -13.03
C TYR A 437 -7.28 29.61 -12.11
N ILE A 438 -7.19 28.37 -12.57
CA ILE A 438 -6.69 27.25 -11.77
C ILE A 438 -5.16 27.29 -11.77
N THR A 439 -4.57 27.44 -10.58
CA THR A 439 -3.12 27.43 -10.33
C THR A 439 -2.73 26.25 -9.44
N TYR A 440 -1.44 26.03 -9.22
CA TYR A 440 -0.94 24.96 -8.34
C TYR A 440 -1.43 25.06 -6.89
N ASP A 441 -1.86 26.26 -6.46
CA ASP A 441 -2.29 26.56 -5.09
C ASP A 441 -3.82 26.67 -4.96
N THR A 442 -4.56 26.23 -6.00
CA THR A 442 -6.03 26.29 -6.04
C THR A 442 -6.61 24.86 -6.09
N PRO A 443 -6.63 24.12 -4.96
CA PRO A 443 -7.16 22.76 -4.95
C PRO A 443 -8.66 22.77 -5.27
N VAL A 444 -9.07 21.90 -6.19
CA VAL A 444 -10.47 21.77 -6.59
C VAL A 444 -11.05 20.47 -6.01
N PRO A 445 -12.25 20.49 -5.41
CA PRO A 445 -12.95 19.28 -4.99
C PRO A 445 -13.05 18.25 -6.13
N LEU A 446 -12.88 16.96 -5.80
CA LEU A 446 -12.93 15.86 -6.79
C LEU A 446 -14.28 15.15 -6.74
N ARG A 447 -14.83 14.86 -7.91
CA ARG A 447 -16.09 14.13 -8.03
C ARG A 447 -15.99 12.71 -7.41
N PRO A 448 -16.92 12.32 -6.53
CA PRO A 448 -17.00 10.96 -5.97
C PRO A 448 -17.11 9.87 -7.04
N GLY A 449 -16.48 8.72 -6.79
CA GLY A 449 -16.41 7.57 -7.70
C GLY A 449 -15.50 7.76 -8.91
N GLY A 450 -14.84 8.90 -9.03
CA GLY A 450 -13.78 9.12 -10.02
C GLY A 450 -12.46 8.48 -9.59
N PRO A 451 -11.52 8.31 -10.54
CA PRO A 451 -10.17 7.88 -10.23
C PRO A 451 -9.40 9.00 -9.49
N MET A 452 -8.31 8.58 -8.84
CA MET A 452 -7.27 9.48 -8.31
C MET A 452 -6.74 10.42 -9.40
N LEU A 453 -6.18 11.56 -8.99
CA LEU A 453 -5.57 12.48 -9.95
C LEU A 453 -4.39 11.82 -10.68
N ALA A 454 -4.20 12.22 -11.94
CA ALA A 454 -3.08 11.80 -12.77
C ALA A 454 -3.03 10.26 -13.02
N TYR A 455 -4.21 9.62 -13.05
CA TYR A 455 -4.39 8.20 -13.36
C TYR A 455 -4.62 7.96 -14.87
N SER A 456 -4.26 8.93 -15.73
CA SER A 456 -4.60 8.96 -17.16
C SER A 456 -6.10 9.02 -17.45
N GLU A 457 -6.86 9.70 -16.59
CA GLU A 457 -8.28 9.92 -16.76
C GLU A 457 -8.61 10.90 -17.91
N CYS A 458 -9.80 10.75 -18.48
CA CYS A 458 -10.37 11.71 -19.41
C CYS A 458 -10.76 12.98 -18.64
N PHE A 459 -10.10 14.11 -18.94
CA PHE A 459 -10.39 15.38 -18.25
C PHE A 459 -11.80 15.94 -18.52
N ASN A 460 -12.56 15.38 -19.48
CA ASN A 460 -13.94 15.80 -19.73
C ASN A 460 -14.95 15.10 -18.81
N CYS A 461 -14.75 13.84 -18.44
CA CYS A 461 -15.73 13.05 -17.68
C CYS A 461 -15.16 12.26 -16.49
N GLY A 462 -13.84 12.27 -16.30
CA GLY A 462 -13.15 11.58 -15.21
C GLY A 462 -12.96 10.07 -15.42
N ASN A 463 -13.43 9.46 -16.52
CA ASN A 463 -13.26 8.01 -16.75
C ASN A 463 -11.88 7.67 -17.33
N ILE A 464 -11.38 6.47 -17.04
CA ILE A 464 -10.04 6.00 -17.47
C ILE A 464 -10.05 5.20 -18.79
N ASN A 465 -11.24 4.90 -19.33
CA ASN A 465 -11.41 3.97 -20.45
C ASN A 465 -11.24 4.61 -21.84
N HIS A 466 -11.10 5.93 -21.93
CA HIS A 466 -10.97 6.64 -23.20
C HIS A 466 -10.17 7.94 -23.07
N TYR A 467 -9.66 8.45 -24.20
CA TYR A 467 -8.99 9.74 -24.26
C TYR A 467 -9.99 10.89 -24.43
N GLY A 468 -9.59 12.12 -24.07
CA GLY A 468 -10.47 13.29 -24.17
C GLY A 468 -11.05 13.55 -25.57
N ALA A 469 -10.34 13.14 -26.63
CA ALA A 469 -10.81 13.21 -28.01
C ALA A 469 -12.00 12.26 -28.29
N ASP A 470 -11.98 11.08 -27.66
CA ASP A 470 -12.97 10.01 -27.79
C ASP A 470 -14.06 10.07 -26.72
N CYS A 471 -14.09 11.15 -25.93
CA CYS A 471 -15.06 11.29 -24.85
C CYS A 471 -16.48 11.47 -25.42
N PRO A 472 -17.44 10.59 -25.08
CA PRO A 472 -18.82 10.69 -25.56
C PRO A 472 -19.51 11.99 -25.11
N HIS A 473 -19.02 12.60 -24.02
CA HIS A 473 -19.56 13.83 -23.45
C HIS A 473 -18.81 15.10 -23.87
N ARG A 474 -17.87 15.00 -24.83
CA ARG A 474 -17.05 16.13 -25.28
C ARG A 474 -17.90 17.30 -25.80
N LEU A 475 -18.92 17.01 -26.62
CA LEU A 475 -19.75 18.01 -27.27
C LEU A 475 -20.94 18.46 -26.42
N ASN A 476 -21.36 17.66 -25.43
CA ASN A 476 -22.49 17.98 -24.58
C ASN A 476 -22.03 18.59 -23.24
N ALA A 477 -21.99 19.92 -23.15
CA ALA A 477 -21.58 20.62 -21.94
C ALA A 477 -22.54 20.43 -20.75
N ALA A 478 -23.79 20.07 -21.01
CA ALA A 478 -24.83 19.87 -20.01
C ALA A 478 -24.96 18.42 -19.53
N HIS A 479 -24.13 17.49 -20.03
CA HIS A 479 -24.22 16.09 -19.63
C HIS A 479 -23.86 15.91 -18.13
N PRO A 480 -24.66 15.19 -17.32
CA PRO A 480 -24.43 15.06 -15.89
C PRO A 480 -23.08 14.40 -15.55
N ASP A 481 -22.64 13.42 -16.35
CA ASP A 481 -21.34 12.76 -16.16
C ASP A 481 -20.14 13.57 -16.68
N ARG A 482 -20.36 14.75 -17.28
CA ARG A 482 -19.26 15.67 -17.59
C ARG A 482 -18.76 16.34 -16.31
N LEU A 483 -17.44 16.42 -16.15
CA LEU A 483 -16.83 17.13 -15.04
C LEU A 483 -17.06 18.65 -15.16
N PRO A 484 -17.28 19.36 -14.04
CA PRO A 484 -17.30 20.81 -14.03
C PRO A 484 -15.99 21.39 -14.57
N GLY A 485 -16.09 22.55 -15.22
CA GLY A 485 -14.94 23.23 -15.82
C GLY A 485 -13.72 23.41 -14.88
N PRO A 486 -13.91 23.82 -13.61
CA PRO A 486 -12.81 23.91 -12.65
C PRO A 486 -12.11 22.57 -12.39
N GLU A 487 -12.85 21.49 -12.12
CA GLU A 487 -12.27 20.17 -11.84
C GLU A 487 -11.57 19.62 -13.09
N SER A 488 -12.18 19.77 -14.27
CA SER A 488 -11.58 19.37 -15.55
C SER A 488 -10.20 20.04 -15.77
N ARG A 489 -10.10 21.35 -15.54
CA ARG A 489 -8.84 22.10 -15.65
C ARG A 489 -7.84 21.70 -14.56
N TRP A 490 -8.30 21.43 -13.34
CA TRP A 490 -7.45 20.97 -12.25
C TRP A 490 -6.82 19.61 -12.54
N ARG A 491 -7.61 18.62 -12.97
CA ARG A 491 -7.12 17.31 -13.39
C ARG A 491 -6.10 17.41 -14.52
N ALA A 492 -6.37 18.26 -15.52
CA ALA A 492 -5.44 18.51 -16.62
C ALA A 492 -4.11 19.14 -16.13
N LEU A 493 -4.18 20.08 -15.18
CA LEU A 493 -3.00 20.72 -14.59
C LEU A 493 -2.14 19.68 -13.84
N VAL A 494 -2.76 18.90 -12.94
CA VAL A 494 -2.05 17.90 -12.14
C VAL A 494 -1.46 16.80 -13.04
N GLY A 495 -2.23 16.30 -14.02
CA GLY A 495 -1.76 15.29 -14.97
C GLY A 495 -0.57 15.77 -15.81
N THR A 496 -0.56 17.05 -16.21
CA THR A 496 0.54 17.66 -16.97
C THR A 496 1.81 17.81 -16.12
N VAL A 497 1.67 18.29 -14.88
CA VAL A 497 2.82 18.51 -13.98
C VAL A 497 3.45 17.19 -13.54
N LEU A 498 2.63 16.23 -13.13
CA LEU A 498 3.09 14.96 -12.59
C LEU A 498 3.39 13.93 -13.69
N LYS A 499 3.07 14.20 -14.96
CA LYS A 499 3.28 13.25 -16.08
C LYS A 499 2.58 11.90 -15.88
N ASN A 500 1.42 11.92 -15.22
CA ASN A 500 0.64 10.74 -14.88
C ASN A 500 1.39 9.71 -14.01
N VAL A 501 1.92 10.13 -12.85
CA VAL A 501 2.59 9.24 -11.87
C VAL A 501 1.75 8.00 -11.54
N ASN A 502 0.43 8.15 -11.48
CA ASN A 502 -0.49 7.07 -11.14
C ASN A 502 -0.97 6.27 -12.36
N ARG A 503 -0.46 6.55 -13.57
CA ARG A 503 -0.85 5.78 -14.75
C ARG A 503 -0.40 4.32 -14.56
N PRO A 504 -1.33 3.34 -14.57
CA PRO A 504 -0.93 1.95 -14.59
C PRO A 504 -0.03 1.78 -15.82
N ARG A 505 1.20 1.31 -15.57
CA ARG A 505 2.20 1.09 -16.60
C ARG A 505 1.56 0.10 -17.57
N ARG A 506 1.02 0.59 -18.69
CA ARG A 506 0.40 -0.27 -19.70
C ARG A 506 1.53 -1.17 -20.19
N GLY A 507 1.57 -2.38 -19.65
CA GLY A 507 2.29 -3.48 -20.28
C GLY A 507 1.85 -3.49 -21.73
N ASN A 508 2.81 -3.64 -22.63
CA ASN A 508 2.58 -3.71 -24.06
C ASN A 508 1.73 -4.95 -24.35
N ALA A 509 0.41 -4.84 -24.18
CA ALA A 509 -0.54 -5.94 -24.28
C ALA A 509 -1.69 -5.48 -25.18
N ASN A 510 -1.54 -5.78 -26.47
CA ASN A 510 -2.66 -5.99 -27.36
C ASN A 510 -3.48 -7.18 -26.84
N SER A 511 -4.48 -6.94 -26.02
CA SER A 511 -5.64 -7.84 -25.84
C SER A 511 -6.58 -7.23 -24.79
N GLY A 512 -7.81 -6.92 -25.20
CA GLY A 512 -8.81 -6.29 -24.36
C GLY A 512 -9.36 -7.20 -23.26
N ALA A 513 -9.72 -6.56 -22.15
CA ALA A 513 -10.82 -6.95 -21.29
C ALA A 513 -11.18 -5.76 -20.39
N ASP A 514 -12.44 -5.34 -20.45
CA ASP A 514 -13.06 -4.40 -19.51
C ASP A 514 -12.99 -4.97 -18.09
N ILE A 515 -12.34 -4.27 -17.17
CA ILE A 515 -12.55 -4.46 -15.74
C ILE A 515 -13.64 -3.47 -15.33
N LEU A 516 -14.88 -3.95 -15.41
CA LEU A 516 -16.06 -3.27 -14.89
C LEU A 516 -16.04 -3.41 -13.36
N PHE A 517 -15.83 -2.30 -12.64
CA PHE A 517 -15.89 -2.28 -11.18
C PHE A 517 -17.35 -2.15 -10.73
N THR A 518 -18.07 -3.27 -10.60
CA THR A 518 -19.38 -3.33 -9.93
C THR A 518 -19.19 -3.88 -8.52
N GLY A 519 -18.96 -2.98 -7.56
CA GLY A 519 -19.00 -3.31 -6.14
C GLY A 519 -20.38 -3.01 -5.56
N GLN A 520 -21.15 -4.07 -5.30
CA GLN A 520 -22.33 -4.03 -4.45
C GLN A 520 -22.03 -4.90 -3.23
N ASP A 521 -21.59 -4.24 -2.16
CA ASP A 521 -21.38 -4.88 -0.86
C ASP A 521 -22.27 -4.19 0.18
N ASP A 522 -23.36 -4.87 0.52
CA ASP A 522 -24.17 -4.60 1.69
C ASP A 522 -23.44 -5.12 2.93
N GLY A 523 -22.77 -4.21 3.66
CA GLY A 523 -22.06 -4.55 4.88
C GLY A 523 -21.84 -3.31 5.75
N GLY A 524 -22.76 -3.06 6.67
CA GLY A 524 -22.74 -1.91 7.57
C GLY A 524 -21.47 -1.84 8.43
N PHE A 525 -20.71 -0.75 8.26
CA PHE A 525 -19.67 -0.34 9.19
C PHE A 525 -19.80 1.17 9.47
N ASN A 526 -20.50 1.49 10.56
CA ASN A 526 -20.63 2.86 11.07
C ASN A 526 -19.38 3.20 11.89
N GLY A 527 -18.46 3.95 11.29
CA GLY A 527 -17.22 4.35 11.96
C GLY A 527 -16.38 5.36 11.18
N TRP A 528 -16.99 6.44 10.68
CA TRP A 528 -16.25 7.55 10.05
C TRP A 528 -16.76 8.89 10.58
N ALA A 529 -16.35 9.20 11.80
CA ALA A 529 -16.26 10.56 12.31
C ALA A 529 -14.80 10.72 12.78
N ASN A 530 -14.06 11.65 12.15
CA ASN A 530 -12.63 11.97 12.33
C ASN A 530 -11.65 11.41 11.28
N THR A 531 -11.75 11.91 10.05
CA THR A 531 -10.56 12.13 9.21
C THR A 531 -10.17 13.60 9.28
N PRO A 532 -9.09 13.97 10.01
CA PRO A 532 -8.53 15.32 9.94
C PRO A 532 -7.73 15.43 8.64
N GLY A 533 -8.14 16.33 7.73
CA GLY A 533 -7.39 16.53 6.50
C GLY A 533 -7.98 17.51 5.49
N TYR A 534 -9.26 17.86 5.59
CA TYR A 534 -9.86 18.87 4.69
C TYR A 534 -9.99 20.26 5.36
N GLU A 535 -10.22 20.32 6.67
CA GLU A 535 -10.43 21.60 7.40
C GLU A 535 -9.14 22.41 7.65
N MET A 536 -7.95 21.79 7.59
CA MET A 536 -6.69 22.50 7.86
C MET A 536 -6.24 23.45 6.73
N LEU A 537 -6.90 23.44 5.57
CA LEU A 537 -6.62 24.38 4.47
C LEU A 537 -7.51 25.64 4.51
N GLU A 538 -8.45 25.75 5.44
CA GLU A 538 -9.42 26.87 5.48
C GLU A 538 -9.18 27.92 6.59
N GLN A 539 -8.31 27.68 7.57
CA GLN A 539 -8.17 28.57 8.74
C GLN A 539 -7.19 29.77 8.57
N GLY A 540 -6.83 30.15 7.35
CA GLY A 540 -5.80 31.16 7.10
C GLY A 540 -6.24 32.38 6.28
N ASN A 541 -7.41 33.00 6.52
CA ASN A 541 -7.66 34.40 6.06
C ASN A 541 -8.98 35.04 6.55
N ALA A 542 -9.20 35.18 7.86
CA ALA A 542 -10.34 35.93 8.37
C ALA A 542 -9.96 36.82 9.57
N SER A 543 -9.19 37.88 9.31
CA SER A 543 -9.11 39.02 10.22
C SER A 543 -8.70 40.28 9.45
N GLY A 544 -9.68 41.16 9.21
CA GLY A 544 -9.41 42.51 8.72
C GLY A 544 -10.50 43.08 7.82
N SER A 545 -11.67 43.41 8.37
CA SER A 545 -12.49 44.58 7.99
C SER A 545 -13.76 44.63 8.84
N ALA A 546 -13.71 45.43 9.90
CA ALA A 546 -14.82 46.22 10.44
C ALA A 546 -14.21 47.47 11.08
#